data_AF-A0A3S4FZF4-F1
#
_entry.id   AF-A0A3S4FZF4-F1
#
_cell.length_a   1.000
_cell.length_b   1.000
_cell.length_c   1.000
_cell.angle_alpha   90.00
_cell.angle_beta   90.00
_cell.angle_gamma   90.00
#
_symmetry.space_group_name_H-M   'P 1'
#
loop_
_entity.id
_entity.type
_entity.pdbx_description
1 polymer ?
#
loop_
_entity_poly.entity_id
_entity_poly.type
_entity_poly.pdbx_seq_one_letter_code
_entity_poly.pdbx_strand_id
1 'polypeptide(L)'
;MILLFEQTLTVGAEWNRDELSDPSSTSLTVKDYNIGGISGSAANRSSKNKSEISALYVEDNIEPMAGTNIIPGLRFDYLSKSGSNFSPSLNLSQVLGEYVKVKAGIARPLRHRTCIRPVRGIYFIRKVMGAPKDLPSGGIGCYLVGNKNLDPEISINKEIGLEFTVDDYHASVTYFRNDYQNKIVAGDKIIAKAHLALMYCRGRMVVRR
;
A
#
# COMPACT_ATOMS: atom_id res chain seq x y z
N MET A 1 -34.32 -4.22 22.02
CA MET A 1 -34.23 -3.72 20.64
C MET A 1 -34.39 -4.92 19.74
N ILE A 2 -35.53 -5.04 19.06
CA ILE A 2 -35.81 -6.18 18.18
C ILE A 2 -35.14 -5.85 16.84
N LEU A 3 -34.09 -6.58 16.48
CA LEU A 3 -33.48 -6.48 15.15
C LEU A 3 -34.41 -7.21 14.17
N LEU A 4 -34.67 -6.60 13.01
CA LEU A 4 -35.57 -7.14 11.98
C LEU A 4 -35.00 -8.37 11.26
N PHE A 5 -33.70 -8.65 11.47
CA PHE A 5 -32.92 -9.71 10.81
C PHE A 5 -31.91 -10.31 11.79
N GLU A 6 -31.48 -11.56 11.53
CA GLU A 6 -30.35 -12.14 12.26
C GLU A 6 -29.06 -11.45 11.82
N GLN A 7 -28.27 -10.98 12.79
CA GLN A 7 -27.02 -10.30 12.50
C GLN A 7 -25.98 -10.48 13.60
N THR A 8 -24.71 -10.44 13.20
CA THR A 8 -23.55 -10.47 14.10
C THR A 8 -22.71 -9.23 13.87
N LEU A 9 -22.79 -8.28 14.81
CA LEU A 9 -22.00 -7.05 14.79
C LEU A 9 -20.60 -7.30 15.39
N THR A 10 -19.57 -7.01 14.61
CA THR A 10 -18.16 -7.00 15.03
C THR A 10 -17.67 -5.56 15.12
N VAL A 11 -17.14 -5.19 16.28
CA VAL A 11 -16.46 -3.90 16.48
C VAL A 11 -15.09 -4.20 17.03
N GLY A 12 -14.06 -3.54 16.50
CA GLY A 12 -12.71 -3.73 16.96
C GLY A 12 -11.85 -2.49 16.84
N ALA A 13 -10.75 -2.52 17.57
CA ALA A 13 -9.72 -1.50 17.56
C ALA A 13 -8.36 -2.19 17.42
N GLU A 14 -7.47 -1.59 16.66
CA GLU A 14 -6.09 -2.05 16.50
C GLU A 14 -5.13 -0.90 16.78
N TRP A 15 -4.01 -1.21 17.42
CA TRP A 15 -2.90 -0.30 17.56
C TRP A 15 -1.61 -1.06 17.30
N ASN A 16 -0.78 -0.51 16.40
CA ASN A 16 0.49 -1.12 16.03
C ASN A 16 1.58 -0.06 15.95
N ARG A 17 2.78 -0.45 16.38
CA ARG A 17 3.95 0.40 16.47
C ARG A 17 5.18 -0.34 15.99
N ASP A 18 5.70 0.11 14.86
CA ASP A 18 6.89 -0.43 14.24
C ASP A 18 8.08 0.50 14.49
N GLU A 19 9.18 -0.07 15.00
CA GLU A 19 10.48 0.59 15.06
C GLU A 19 11.49 -0.15 14.19
N LEU A 20 12.27 0.60 13.42
CA LEU A 20 13.36 0.06 12.61
C LEU A 20 14.64 0.83 12.92
N SER A 21 15.71 0.11 13.22
CA SER A 21 17.06 0.66 13.38
C SER A 21 17.98 0.00 12.36
N ASP A 22 18.24 0.69 11.25
CA ASP A 22 19.08 0.17 10.16
C ASP A 22 20.20 1.16 9.83
N PRO A 23 21.36 1.05 10.50
CA PRO A 23 22.51 1.91 10.22
C PRO A 23 23.17 1.60 8.86
N SER A 24 23.01 0.38 8.35
CA SER A 24 23.64 -0.07 7.10
C SER A 24 23.02 0.63 5.89
N SER A 25 21.68 0.69 5.82
CA SER A 25 20.94 1.39 4.75
C SER A 25 21.10 2.91 4.81
N THR A 26 21.52 3.47 5.94
CA THR A 26 21.79 4.91 6.10
C THR A 26 23.27 5.28 6.02
N SER A 27 24.18 4.34 5.76
CA SER A 27 25.63 4.59 5.79
C SER A 27 26.22 5.33 4.58
N LEU A 28 25.46 5.49 3.49
CA LEU A 28 25.97 6.04 2.24
C LEU A 28 26.31 7.54 2.31
N THR A 29 27.58 7.91 2.32
CA THR A 29 27.99 9.31 2.23
C THR A 29 28.24 9.72 0.79
N VAL A 30 27.66 10.84 0.36
CA VAL A 30 27.90 11.47 -0.94
C VAL A 30 28.68 12.78 -0.76
N LYS A 31 29.40 13.21 -1.79
CA LYS A 31 30.20 14.45 -1.74
C LYS A 31 29.35 15.73 -1.75
N ASP A 32 28.10 15.66 -2.21
CA ASP A 32 27.17 16.79 -2.15
C ASP A 32 26.63 16.98 -0.72
N TYR A 33 26.68 18.19 -0.19
CA TYR A 33 26.18 18.46 1.18
C TYR A 33 24.68 18.21 1.35
N ASN A 34 23.88 18.35 0.29
CA ASN A 34 22.43 18.21 0.35
C ASN A 34 21.88 17.59 -0.95
N ILE A 35 21.26 16.41 -0.83
CA ILE A 35 20.49 15.76 -1.90
C ILE A 35 19.00 15.85 -1.56
N GLY A 36 18.40 17.01 -1.83
CA GLY A 36 16.95 17.12 -1.80
C GLY A 36 16.27 17.23 -0.45
N GLY A 37 16.87 18.01 0.44
CA GLY A 37 16.45 18.12 1.82
C GLY A 37 16.96 16.96 2.68
N ILE A 38 17.86 16.13 2.14
CA ILE A 38 18.54 15.04 2.83
C ILE A 38 20.04 15.31 2.83
N SER A 39 20.66 15.24 4.01
CA SER A 39 22.11 15.41 4.14
C SER A 39 22.86 14.35 3.34
N GLY A 40 23.87 14.78 2.60
CA GLY A 40 24.78 13.87 1.93
C GLY A 40 25.73 13.13 2.87
N SER A 41 26.01 13.69 4.05
CA SER A 41 26.73 13.01 5.11
C SER A 41 25.83 11.99 5.81
N ALA A 42 26.28 10.73 5.90
CA ALA A 42 25.61 9.68 6.67
C ALA A 42 25.54 9.97 8.17
N ALA A 43 26.55 10.67 8.72
CA ALA A 43 26.59 11.04 10.14
C ALA A 43 25.42 11.95 10.56
N ASN A 44 24.88 12.71 9.60
CA ASN A 44 23.77 13.63 9.83
C ASN A 44 22.39 12.98 9.49
N ARG A 45 22.33 11.65 9.31
CA ARG A 45 21.09 10.92 9.00
C ARG A 45 20.78 9.92 10.11
N SER A 46 19.51 9.91 10.56
CA SER A 46 19.05 8.95 11.57
C SER A 46 18.91 7.56 10.98
N SER A 47 19.53 6.57 11.62
CA SER A 47 19.33 5.13 11.36
C SER A 47 18.04 4.58 11.95
N LYS A 48 17.41 5.34 12.86
CA LYS A 48 16.15 4.96 13.52
C LYS A 48 14.95 5.55 12.79
N ASN A 49 13.93 4.72 12.59
CA ASN A 49 12.64 5.10 12.03
C ASN A 49 11.50 4.49 12.86
N LYS A 50 10.38 5.20 12.92
CA LYS A 50 9.20 4.79 13.69
C LYS A 50 7.93 5.07 12.90
N SER A 51 7.00 4.13 12.93
CA SER A 51 5.66 4.25 12.35
C SER A 51 4.63 3.73 13.33
N GLU A 52 3.52 4.44 13.46
CA GLU A 52 2.42 4.08 14.35
C GLU A 52 1.12 4.13 13.56
N ILE A 53 0.30 3.09 13.74
CA ILE A 53 -1.00 2.93 13.09
C ILE A 53 -2.02 2.61 14.17
N SER A 54 -3.09 3.37 14.21
CA SER A 54 -4.26 3.11 15.05
C SER A 54 -5.45 2.91 14.13
N ALA A 55 -6.26 1.88 14.35
CA ALA A 55 -7.43 1.61 13.54
C ALA A 55 -8.66 1.30 14.40
N LEU A 56 -9.82 1.67 13.87
CA LEU A 56 -11.13 1.28 14.38
C LEU A 56 -11.89 0.65 13.23
N TYR A 57 -12.57 -0.45 13.47
CA TYR A 57 -13.41 -1.06 12.46
C TYR A 57 -14.74 -1.53 13.03
N VAL A 58 -15.74 -1.46 12.17
CA VAL A 58 -17.07 -2.01 12.39
C VAL A 58 -17.42 -2.85 11.17
N GLU A 59 -17.92 -4.04 11.42
CA GLU A 59 -18.42 -4.97 10.41
C GLU A 59 -19.71 -5.57 10.94
N ASP A 60 -20.73 -5.68 10.10
CA ASP A 60 -21.99 -6.30 10.48
C ASP A 60 -22.26 -7.45 9.51
N ASN A 61 -22.35 -8.68 10.00
CA ASN A 61 -22.77 -9.81 9.18
C ASN A 61 -24.27 -9.99 9.32
N ILE A 62 -25.02 -9.60 8.30
CA ILE A 62 -26.47 -9.58 8.30
C ILE A 62 -26.96 -10.72 7.42
N GLU A 63 -27.91 -11.52 7.93
CA GLU A 63 -28.65 -12.53 7.17
C GLU A 63 -30.12 -12.06 7.00
N PRO A 64 -30.44 -11.33 5.93
CA PRO A 64 -31.81 -10.80 5.75
C PRO A 64 -32.83 -11.90 5.47
N MET A 65 -32.39 -12.99 4.86
CA MET A 65 -33.17 -14.19 4.58
C MET A 65 -32.23 -15.38 4.46
N ALA A 66 -32.77 -16.59 4.68
CA ALA A 66 -32.00 -17.82 4.60
C ALA A 66 -31.22 -17.93 3.28
N GLY A 67 -29.91 -18.14 3.38
CA GLY A 67 -29.01 -18.29 2.22
C GLY A 67 -28.53 -16.98 1.61
N THR A 68 -28.85 -15.83 2.21
CA THR A 68 -28.36 -14.50 1.79
C THR A 68 -27.59 -13.85 2.92
N ASN A 69 -26.29 -13.63 2.74
CA ASN A 69 -25.46 -12.90 3.71
C ASN A 69 -24.94 -11.61 3.10
N ILE A 70 -25.09 -10.51 3.83
CA ILE A 70 -24.59 -9.19 3.48
C ILE A 70 -23.67 -8.75 4.61
N ILE A 71 -22.42 -8.43 4.27
CA ILE A 71 -21.37 -8.04 5.21
C ILE A 71 -20.85 -6.64 4.83
N PRO A 72 -21.55 -5.56 5.22
CA PRO A 72 -20.98 -4.22 5.19
C PRO A 72 -19.90 -4.06 6.28
N GLY A 73 -18.82 -3.37 5.93
CA GLY A 73 -17.76 -3.02 6.86
C GLY A 73 -17.17 -1.65 6.58
N LEU A 74 -16.66 -1.01 7.63
CA LEU A 74 -15.92 0.23 7.54
C LEU A 74 -14.76 0.18 8.52
N ARG A 75 -13.56 0.42 8.00
CA ARG A 75 -12.35 0.58 8.79
C ARG A 75 -11.80 1.99 8.64
N PHE A 76 -11.47 2.61 9.76
CA PHE A 76 -10.76 3.86 9.86
C PHE A 76 -9.33 3.58 10.33
N ASP A 77 -8.33 4.04 9.59
CA ASP A 77 -6.92 3.94 9.95
C ASP A 77 -6.32 5.34 10.13
N TYR A 78 -5.70 5.62 11.27
CA TYR A 78 -4.87 6.79 11.52
C TYR A 78 -3.39 6.40 11.49
N LEU A 79 -2.64 6.93 10.53
CA LEU A 79 -1.21 6.69 10.38
C LEU A 79 -0.44 7.94 10.78
N SER A 80 0.50 7.81 11.72
CA SER A 80 1.30 8.94 12.23
C SER A 80 2.14 9.66 11.15
N LYS A 81 2.35 9.03 9.99
CA LYS A 81 3.12 9.58 8.85
C LYS A 81 2.28 9.95 7.63
N SER A 82 1.04 9.47 7.51
CA SER A 82 0.24 9.62 6.28
C SER A 82 -1.17 10.14 6.53
N GLY A 83 -1.53 10.39 7.79
CA GLY A 83 -2.84 10.88 8.18
C GLY A 83 -3.89 9.77 8.21
N SER A 84 -5.15 10.19 8.14
CA SER A 84 -6.31 9.33 8.26
C SER A 84 -6.75 8.73 6.92
N ASN A 85 -7.29 7.51 6.95
CA ASN A 85 -7.88 6.85 5.78
C ASN A 85 -9.14 6.07 6.17
N PHE A 86 -10.12 6.05 5.27
CA PHE A 86 -11.33 5.22 5.38
C PHE A 86 -11.31 4.11 4.34
N SER A 87 -11.55 2.89 4.80
CA SER A 87 -11.53 1.65 4.01
C SER A 87 -12.91 1.00 4.12
N PRO A 88 -13.89 1.41 3.28
CA PRO A 88 -15.18 0.71 3.19
C PRO A 88 -15.02 -0.67 2.53
N SER A 89 -15.83 -1.62 2.96
CA SER A 89 -15.97 -2.95 2.40
C SER A 89 -17.43 -3.39 2.35
N LEU A 90 -17.78 -4.16 1.34
CA LEU A 90 -19.07 -4.82 1.22
C LEU A 90 -18.85 -6.18 0.58
N ASN A 91 -19.20 -7.24 1.30
CA ASN A 91 -19.24 -8.60 0.76
C ASN A 91 -20.68 -9.11 0.78
N LEU A 92 -21.03 -9.89 -0.22
CA LEU A 92 -22.35 -10.49 -0.42
C LEU A 92 -22.16 -11.96 -0.76
N SER A 93 -22.99 -12.82 -0.19
CA SER A 93 -23.19 -14.17 -0.70
C SER A 93 -24.67 -14.49 -0.81
N GLN A 94 -25.06 -15.14 -1.89
CA GLN A 94 -26.44 -15.52 -2.18
C GLN A 94 -26.47 -16.95 -2.69
N VAL A 95 -27.25 -17.80 -2.04
CA VAL A 95 -27.58 -19.14 -2.55
C VAL A 95 -28.69 -18.99 -3.60
N LEU A 96 -28.49 -19.60 -4.76
CA LEU A 96 -29.42 -19.64 -5.89
C LEU A 96 -29.83 -21.10 -6.16
N GLY A 97 -30.92 -21.54 -5.53
CA GLY A 97 -31.36 -22.93 -5.57
C GLY A 97 -30.46 -23.85 -4.73
N GLU A 98 -30.37 -25.13 -5.10
CA GLU A 98 -29.64 -26.13 -4.31
C GLU A 98 -28.14 -26.20 -4.64
N TYR A 99 -27.77 -25.86 -5.88
CA TYR A 99 -26.44 -26.19 -6.41
C TYR A 99 -25.54 -24.99 -6.66
N VAL A 100 -26.08 -23.76 -6.67
CA VAL A 100 -25.34 -22.56 -7.08
C VAL A 100 -25.30 -21.54 -5.95
N LYS A 101 -24.12 -20.95 -5.72
CA LYS A 101 -23.92 -19.83 -4.81
C LYS A 101 -23.16 -18.72 -5.51
N VAL A 102 -23.69 -17.50 -5.44
CA VAL A 102 -23.02 -16.28 -5.91
C VAL A 102 -22.29 -15.65 -4.74
N LYS A 103 -21.04 -15.23 -4.97
CA LYS A 103 -20.28 -14.41 -4.03
C LYS A 103 -19.81 -13.16 -4.76
N ALA A 104 -19.98 -12.00 -4.14
CA ALA A 104 -19.50 -10.74 -4.69
C ALA A 104 -18.90 -9.89 -3.58
N GLY A 105 -17.84 -9.16 -3.91
CA GLY A 105 -17.11 -8.35 -2.95
C GLY A 105 -16.61 -7.07 -3.58
N ILE A 106 -16.71 -5.97 -2.85
CA ILE A 106 -16.02 -4.73 -3.16
C ILE A 106 -15.40 -4.17 -1.89
N ALA A 107 -14.10 -3.91 -1.94
CA ALA A 107 -13.39 -3.31 -0.82
C ALA A 107 -12.38 -2.28 -1.31
N ARG A 108 -12.14 -1.28 -0.47
CA ARG A 108 -11.06 -0.31 -0.66
C ARG A 108 -9.95 -0.55 0.37
N PRO A 109 -9.08 -1.56 0.18
CA PRO A 109 -7.96 -1.78 1.07
C PRO A 109 -6.93 -0.64 0.97
N LEU A 110 -6.34 -0.36 2.13
CA LEU A 110 -5.19 0.53 2.29
C LEU A 110 -3.91 -0.30 2.44
N ARG A 111 -2.87 0.02 1.67
CA ARG A 111 -1.53 -0.51 1.95
C ARG A 111 -0.70 0.55 2.69
N HIS A 112 -0.39 0.26 3.95
CA HIS A 112 0.49 1.09 4.76
C HIS A 112 1.95 1.03 4.25
N ARG A 113 2.74 2.07 4.58
CA ARG A 113 4.15 2.11 4.18
C ARG A 113 4.98 1.23 5.09
N THR A 114 5.85 0.41 4.52
CA THR A 114 6.90 -0.26 5.31
C THR A 114 7.96 0.75 5.79
N CYS A 115 8.45 0.58 7.01
CA CYS A 115 9.40 1.48 7.71
C CYS A 115 10.71 1.80 6.95
N ILE A 116 11.06 1.02 5.92
CA ILE A 116 12.21 1.24 5.05
C ILE A 116 11.97 2.39 4.05
N ARG A 117 10.73 2.59 3.58
CA ARG A 117 10.40 3.59 2.53
C ARG A 117 10.35 5.06 2.98
N PRO A 118 9.94 5.42 4.22
CA PRO A 118 10.01 6.80 4.69
C PRO A 118 11.41 7.23 5.15
N VAL A 119 12.41 6.35 5.10
CA VAL A 119 13.79 6.71 5.47
C VAL A 119 14.22 7.86 4.57
N ARG A 120 14.80 8.90 5.17
CA ARG A 120 15.58 9.92 4.44
C ARG A 120 16.89 9.27 3.94
N GLY A 121 16.77 8.15 3.24
CA GLY A 121 17.86 7.36 2.72
C GLY A 121 18.19 7.85 1.32
N ILE A 122 19.48 7.91 1.04
CA ILE A 122 19.98 8.04 -0.32
C ILE A 122 20.33 6.61 -0.73
N TYR A 123 19.61 6.08 -1.72
CA TYR A 123 19.88 4.74 -2.26
C TYR A 123 20.63 4.88 -3.57
N PHE A 124 21.74 4.17 -3.71
CA PHE A 124 22.47 4.11 -4.98
C PHE A 124 21.87 3.03 -5.87
N ILE A 125 21.39 3.43 -7.05
CA ILE A 125 21.00 2.50 -8.11
C ILE A 125 22.10 2.50 -9.17
N ARG A 126 22.76 1.36 -9.34
CA ARG A 126 23.64 1.10 -10.48
C ARG A 126 22.78 0.84 -11.73
N LYS A 127 23.27 1.32 -12.88
CA LYS A 127 22.57 1.35 -14.18
C LYS A 127 22.12 -0.03 -14.73
N VAL A 128 22.49 -1.15 -14.11
CA VAL A 128 22.38 -2.44 -14.77
C VAL A 128 20.95 -3.03 -14.72
N MET A 129 20.16 -2.84 -13.67
CA MET A 129 18.76 -3.36 -13.60
C MET A 129 17.83 -2.50 -12.72
N GLY A 130 17.50 -1.27 -13.12
CA GLY A 130 16.53 -0.45 -12.36
C GLY A 130 16.54 1.05 -12.62
N ALA A 131 17.40 1.54 -13.51
CA ALA A 131 17.48 2.94 -13.87
C ALA A 131 16.49 3.27 -15.03
N PRO A 132 15.79 4.43 -14.99
CA PRO A 132 14.90 4.87 -16.07
C PRO A 132 15.57 4.87 -17.46
N LYS A 133 14.82 4.52 -18.50
CA LYS A 133 15.33 4.37 -19.88
C LYS A 133 15.85 5.68 -20.49
N ASP A 134 15.35 6.83 -20.03
CA ASP A 134 15.69 8.15 -20.60
C ASP A 134 16.91 8.82 -19.97
N LEU A 135 17.73 8.04 -19.26
CA LEU A 135 18.98 8.53 -18.70
C LEU A 135 20.06 8.62 -19.79
N PRO A 136 20.79 9.76 -19.89
CA PRO A 136 21.85 9.93 -20.90
C PRO A 136 22.80 8.72 -20.95
N SER A 137 23.12 8.26 -22.16
CA SER A 137 23.90 7.03 -22.42
C SER A 137 25.37 7.05 -21.97
N GLY A 138 25.84 8.07 -21.24
CA GLY A 138 27.14 8.07 -20.55
C GLY A 138 26.98 7.53 -19.13
N GLY A 139 27.59 6.38 -18.82
CA GLY A 139 27.31 5.57 -17.62
C GLY A 139 27.55 6.27 -16.29
N ILE A 140 26.49 6.54 -15.53
CA ILE A 140 26.57 7.20 -14.21
C ILE A 140 25.36 6.75 -13.38
N GLY A 141 25.58 6.26 -12.16
CA GLY A 141 24.52 5.78 -11.26
C GLY A 141 23.49 6.85 -10.91
N CYS A 142 22.31 6.44 -10.43
CA CYS A 142 21.27 7.37 -9.99
C CYS A 142 21.03 7.22 -8.50
N TYR A 143 20.68 8.32 -7.84
CA TYR A 143 20.27 8.29 -6.44
C TYR A 143 18.75 8.38 -6.35
N LEU A 144 18.14 7.39 -5.69
CA LEU A 144 16.75 7.49 -5.27
C LEU A 144 16.68 8.05 -3.87
N VAL A 145 15.83 9.07 -3.74
CA VAL A 145 15.60 9.76 -2.49
C VAL A 145 14.21 9.38 -1.98
N GLY A 146 14.15 8.94 -0.72
CA GLY A 146 12.90 8.70 -0.01
C GLY A 146 12.01 9.93 0.01
N ASN A 147 10.70 9.73 -0.18
CA ASN A 147 9.71 10.81 -0.23
C ASN A 147 8.78 10.73 0.98
N LYS A 148 8.81 11.78 1.81
CA LYS A 148 7.92 11.91 2.97
C LYS A 148 6.47 12.16 2.58
N ASN A 149 6.25 12.93 1.52
CA ASN A 149 4.93 13.37 1.05
C ASN A 149 4.44 12.49 -0.10
N LEU A 150 4.44 11.17 0.08
CA LEU A 150 3.70 10.29 -0.83
C LEU A 150 2.24 10.26 -0.37
N ASP A 151 1.34 9.93 -1.26
CA ASP A 151 0.00 9.51 -0.86
C ASP A 151 0.05 8.00 -0.55
N PRO A 152 -0.83 7.49 0.32
CA PRO A 152 -0.93 6.05 0.53
C PRO A 152 -1.37 5.33 -0.76
N GLU A 153 -0.89 4.09 -0.93
CA GLU A 153 -1.35 3.19 -1.98
C GLU A 153 -2.77 2.73 -1.64
N ILE A 154 -3.71 3.01 -2.53
CA ILE A 154 -5.12 2.63 -2.41
C ILE A 154 -5.44 1.69 -3.56
N SER A 155 -6.16 0.61 -3.30
CA SER A 155 -6.70 -0.23 -4.36
C SER A 155 -8.20 -0.36 -4.17
N ILE A 156 -8.99 -0.31 -5.25
CA ILE A 156 -10.39 -0.70 -5.21
C ILE A 156 -10.47 -2.10 -5.80
N ASN A 157 -10.70 -3.08 -4.94
CA ASN A 157 -10.74 -4.49 -5.31
C ASN A 157 -12.19 -4.90 -5.47
N LYS A 158 -12.52 -5.51 -6.61
CA LYS A 158 -13.86 -5.97 -6.96
C LYS A 158 -13.76 -7.43 -7.38
N GLU A 159 -14.66 -8.24 -6.90
CA GLU A 159 -14.77 -9.63 -7.30
C GLU A 159 -16.22 -10.07 -7.40
N ILE A 160 -16.48 -10.99 -8.33
CA ILE A 160 -17.73 -11.71 -8.45
C ILE A 160 -17.43 -13.14 -8.87
N GLY A 161 -18.03 -14.08 -8.17
CA GLY A 161 -17.80 -15.50 -8.36
C GLY A 161 -19.08 -16.31 -8.26
N LEU A 162 -19.05 -17.44 -8.95
CA LEU A 162 -20.06 -18.48 -8.93
C LEU A 162 -19.40 -19.75 -8.39
N GLU A 163 -20.06 -20.37 -7.43
CA GLU A 163 -19.70 -21.63 -6.82
C GLU A 163 -20.82 -22.63 -7.13
N PHE A 164 -20.44 -23.77 -7.70
CA PHE A 164 -21.31 -24.89 -8.03
C PHE A 164 -20.94 -26.06 -7.13
N THR A 165 -21.93 -26.61 -6.44
CA THR A 165 -21.77 -27.78 -5.59
C THR A 165 -22.87 -28.77 -5.92
N VAL A 166 -22.51 -29.99 -6.32
CA VAL A 166 -23.44 -31.10 -6.61
C VAL A 166 -22.84 -32.36 -6.01
N ASP A 167 -23.50 -32.94 -5.00
CA ASP A 167 -22.99 -34.07 -4.23
C ASP A 167 -21.55 -33.83 -3.73
N ASP A 168 -20.58 -34.62 -4.21
CA ASP A 168 -19.15 -34.51 -3.88
C ASP A 168 -18.35 -33.62 -4.85
N TYR A 169 -19.00 -33.03 -5.85
CA TYR A 169 -18.35 -32.19 -6.86
C TYR A 169 -18.45 -30.72 -6.50
N HIS A 170 -17.31 -30.04 -6.50
CA HIS A 170 -17.20 -28.59 -6.28
C HIS A 170 -16.47 -27.93 -7.44
N ALA A 171 -17.08 -26.91 -8.04
CA ALA A 171 -16.46 -26.08 -9.05
C ALA A 171 -16.71 -24.61 -8.73
N SER A 172 -15.73 -23.74 -8.98
CA SER A 172 -15.93 -22.30 -8.82
C SER A 172 -15.23 -21.51 -9.92
N VAL A 173 -15.83 -20.39 -10.29
CA VAL A 173 -15.25 -19.44 -11.22
C VAL A 173 -15.43 -18.03 -10.65
N THR A 174 -14.34 -17.28 -10.59
CA THR A 174 -14.33 -15.92 -10.03
C THR A 174 -13.62 -14.98 -10.98
N TYR A 175 -14.30 -13.88 -11.30
CA TYR A 175 -13.69 -12.73 -11.93
C TYR A 175 -13.29 -11.72 -10.87
N PHE A 176 -12.05 -11.24 -10.94
CA PHE A 176 -11.55 -10.20 -10.04
C PHE A 176 -10.92 -9.07 -10.84
N ARG A 177 -11.07 -7.85 -10.34
CA ARG A 177 -10.46 -6.65 -10.88
C ARG A 177 -10.02 -5.73 -9.75
N ASN A 178 -8.77 -5.30 -9.81
CA ASN A 178 -8.18 -4.40 -8.84
C ASN A 178 -7.75 -3.11 -9.53
N ASP A 179 -8.43 -2.02 -9.19
CA ASP A 179 -8.10 -0.68 -9.68
C ASP A 179 -7.09 -0.07 -8.69
N TYR A 180 -5.79 -0.31 -8.93
CA TYR A 180 -4.70 0.22 -8.12
C TYR A 180 -4.50 1.70 -8.39
N GLN A 181 -4.45 2.49 -7.33
CA GLN A 181 -4.11 3.91 -7.35
C GLN A 181 -2.88 4.16 -6.49
N ASN A 182 -2.12 5.17 -6.90
CA ASN A 182 -1.04 5.73 -6.12
C ASN A 182 0.13 4.77 -5.83
N LYS A 183 0.38 3.81 -6.73
CA LYS A 183 1.48 2.85 -6.59
C LYS A 183 2.79 3.61 -6.42
N ILE A 184 3.49 3.36 -5.31
CA ILE A 184 4.77 3.99 -5.01
C ILE A 184 5.82 3.31 -5.87
N VAL A 185 6.36 4.07 -6.82
CA VAL A 185 7.43 3.61 -7.72
C VAL A 185 8.64 4.53 -7.60
N ALA A 186 9.79 4.03 -8.04
CA ALA A 186 10.94 4.88 -8.31
C ALA A 186 10.54 5.91 -9.38
N GLY A 187 10.64 7.20 -9.06
CA GLY A 187 10.33 8.24 -10.04
C GLY A 187 11.36 8.31 -11.15
N ASP A 188 10.86 8.68 -12.31
CA ASP A 188 11.58 8.91 -13.55
C ASP A 188 12.02 10.38 -13.73
N LYS A 189 11.43 11.30 -12.96
CA LYS A 189 11.76 12.73 -13.02
C LYS A 189 13.04 13.08 -12.27
N ILE A 190 13.93 13.77 -12.98
CA ILE A 190 15.18 14.32 -12.47
C ILE A 190 14.90 15.58 -11.64
N ILE A 191 15.21 15.58 -10.35
CA ILE A 191 14.92 16.70 -9.43
C ILE A 191 16.16 17.53 -9.02
N ALA A 192 17.39 17.11 -9.39
CA ALA A 192 18.63 17.90 -9.37
C ALA A 192 19.79 17.14 -10.06
N LYS A 193 20.85 17.87 -10.43
CA LYS A 193 22.14 17.34 -10.90
C LYS A 193 23.25 17.76 -9.92
N ALA A 194 24.20 16.86 -9.65
CA ALA A 194 25.36 17.12 -8.80
C ALA A 194 26.55 17.67 -9.60
N HIS A 195 27.34 18.58 -8.99
CA HIS A 195 28.46 19.28 -9.64
C HIS A 195 29.80 18.53 -9.44
N LEU A 196 29.98 17.38 -10.09
CA LEU A 196 31.31 16.88 -10.45
C LEU A 196 31.21 15.80 -11.53
N ALA A 197 31.53 16.16 -12.79
CA ALA A 197 31.79 15.31 -13.96
C ALA A 197 30.87 14.09 -14.20
N LEU A 198 29.69 14.06 -13.59
CA LEU A 198 28.81 12.93 -13.62
C LEU A 198 27.37 13.48 -13.55
N MET A 199 26.67 13.46 -14.68
CA MET A 199 25.28 13.89 -14.84
C MET A 199 24.34 12.96 -14.05
N TYR A 200 24.30 13.14 -12.74
CA TYR A 200 23.48 12.36 -11.80
C TYR A 200 22.02 12.78 -11.90
N CYS A 201 21.15 11.82 -12.18
CA CYS A 201 19.72 12.05 -12.25
C CYS A 201 19.09 11.67 -10.91
N ARG A 202 18.48 12.66 -10.25
CA ARG A 202 17.86 12.51 -8.93
C ARG A 202 16.39 12.14 -9.13
N GLY A 203 15.96 10.94 -8.71
CA GLY A 203 14.55 10.53 -8.75
C GLY A 203 13.90 10.67 -7.37
N ARG A 204 12.71 11.26 -7.28
CA ARG A 204 11.86 11.18 -6.07
C ARG A 204 11.02 9.92 -6.21
N MET A 205 10.76 9.15 -5.15
CA MET A 205 9.64 8.20 -5.22
C MET A 205 8.38 8.99 -5.56
N VAL A 206 7.64 8.52 -6.57
CA VAL A 206 6.40 9.14 -7.03
C VAL A 206 5.27 8.13 -7.00
N VAL A 207 4.10 8.69 -6.84
CA VAL A 207 2.80 8.04 -6.97
C VAL A 207 2.52 7.89 -8.46
N ARG A 208 2.47 6.65 -8.98
CA ARG A 208 1.96 6.38 -10.32
C ARG A 208 0.46 6.13 -10.22
N ARG A 209 -0.31 6.90 -10.97
CA ARG A 209 -1.74 6.65 -11.20
C ARG A 209 -1.89 5.46 -12.14
#